data_AF-A0A951VMD1-F1
#
_entry.id   AF-A0A951VMD1-F1
#
_cell.length_a   1.000
_cell.length_b   1.000
_cell.length_c   1.000
_cell.angle_alpha   90.00
_cell.angle_beta   90.00
_cell.angle_gamma   90.00
#
_symmetry.space_group_name_H-M   'P 1'
#
loop_
_entity.id
_entity.type
_entity.pdbx_description
1 polymer ?
#
loop_
_entity_poly.entity_id
_entity_poly.type
_entity_poly.pdbx_seq_one_letter_code
_entity_poly.pdbx_strand_id
1 'polypeptide(L)' 'MDEVKEKLLVEASSLFMRFGFKSMTMDDVSRELGISKKTLYQYFSDKNELVNQCVDYYLHTISS' A
#
# COMPACT_ATOMS: atom_id res chain seq x y z
N MET A 1 5.33 -13.72 -8.77
CA MET A 1 5.00 -12.59 -7.88
C MET A 1 3.52 -12.70 -7.58
N ASP A 2 3.11 -12.52 -6.32
CA ASP A 2 1.69 -12.52 -5.94
C ASP A 2 0.96 -11.36 -6.64
N GLU A 3 0.17 -11.66 -7.65
CA GLU A 3 -0.59 -10.69 -8.44
C GLU A 3 -1.51 -9.83 -7.55
N VAL A 4 -2.03 -10.44 -6.48
CA VAL A 4 -2.83 -9.74 -5.45
C VAL A 4 -1.99 -8.74 -4.67
N LYS A 5 -0.77 -9.10 -4.25
CA LYS A 5 0.11 -8.21 -3.49
C LYS A 5 0.49 -6.99 -4.33
N GLU A 6 0.83 -7.20 -5.59
CA GLU A 6 1.19 -6.12 -6.51
C GLU A 6 0.01 -5.17 -6.72
N LYS A 7 -1.20 -5.70 -6.97
CA LYS A 7 -2.40 -4.88 -7.09
C LYS A 7 -2.67 -4.03 -5.83
N LEU A 8 -2.55 -4.63 -4.65
CA LEU A 8 -2.71 -3.91 -3.38
C LEU A 8 -1.66 -2.81 -3.22
N LEU A 9 -0.43 -3.05 -3.67
CA LEU A 9 0.66 -2.08 -3.61
C LEU A 9 0.41 -0.88 -4.52
N VAL A 10 -0.08 -1.11 -5.74
CA VAL A 10 -0.44 -0.07 -6.71
C VAL A 10 -1.57 0.82 -6.18
N GLU A 11 -2.63 0.20 -5.67
CA GLU A 11 -3.76 0.93 -5.11
C GLU A 11 -3.36 1.69 -3.83
N ALA A 12 -2.60 1.07 -2.93
CA ALA A 12 -2.12 1.72 -1.71
C ALA A 12 -1.18 2.89 -2.00
N SER A 13 -0.27 2.75 -2.97
CA SER A 13 0.63 3.84 -3.38
C SER A 13 -0.15 5.02 -3.96
N SER A 14 -1.18 4.78 -4.76
CA SER A 14 -2.11 5.81 -5.25
C SER A 14 -2.83 6.53 -4.10
N LEU A 15 -3.33 5.79 -3.10
CA LEU A 15 -3.96 6.35 -1.91
C LEU A 15 -3.00 7.26 -1.13
N PHE A 16 -1.76 6.82 -0.92
CA PHE A 16 -0.77 7.63 -0.21
C PHE A 16 -0.38 8.89 -0.97
N MET A 17 -0.35 8.86 -2.30
CA MET A 17 -0.13 10.08 -3.10
C MET A 17 -1.28 11.07 -3.00
N ARG A 18 -2.50 10.57 -2.93
CA ARG A 18 -3.71 11.39 -2.90
C ARG A 18 -3.98 11.99 -1.52
N PHE A 19 -3.74 11.24 -0.45
CA PHE A 19 -4.08 11.65 0.93
C PHE A 19 -2.86 12.00 1.79
N GLY A 20 -1.66 11.58 1.39
CA GLY A 20 -0.41 11.74 2.13
C GLY A 20 -0.15 10.62 3.15
N PHE A 21 1.12 10.27 3.33
CA PHE A 21 1.53 9.16 4.22
C PHE A 21 1.20 9.36 5.71
N LYS A 22 1.15 10.62 6.19
CA LYS A 22 0.92 10.91 7.62
C LYS A 22 -0.53 10.76 8.06
N SER A 23 -1.49 11.02 7.16
CA SER A 23 -2.93 11.06 7.49
C SER A 23 -3.59 9.68 7.46
N MET A 24 -3.00 8.71 6.75
CA MET A 24 -3.59 7.37 6.59
C MET A 24 -3.17 6.38 7.66
N THR A 25 -4.12 5.57 8.13
CA THR A 25 -3.88 4.40 8.99
C THR A 25 -4.06 3.09 8.20
N MET A 26 -3.60 1.96 8.74
CA MET A 26 -3.85 0.64 8.14
C MET A 26 -5.35 0.33 8.01
N ASP A 27 -6.15 0.86 8.93
CA ASP A 27 -7.61 0.83 8.89
C ASP A 27 -8.15 1.54 7.64
N ASP A 28 -7.75 2.79 7.44
CA ASP A 28 -8.16 3.59 6.28
C ASP A 28 -7.74 2.90 4.99
N VAL A 29 -6.49 2.42 4.90
CA VAL A 29 -6.00 1.68 3.74
C VAL A 29 -6.88 0.47 3.46
N SER A 30 -7.16 -0.37 4.46
CA SER A 30 -8.01 -1.56 4.26
C SER A 30 -9.42 -1.20 3.77
N ARG A 31 -9.98 -0.10 4.29
CA ARG A 31 -11.32 0.39 3.90
C ARG A 31 -11.34 0.92 2.48
N GLU A 32 -10.37 1.77 2.11
CA GLU A 32 -10.28 2.36 0.77
C GLU A 32 -9.96 1.29 -0.29
N LEU A 33 -9.17 0.26 0.08
CA LEU A 33 -8.89 -0.89 -0.79
C LEU A 33 -10.04 -1.90 -0.87
N GLY A 34 -11.08 -1.76 -0.04
CA GLY A 34 -12.22 -2.69 0.01
C GLY A 34 -11.86 -4.10 0.49
N ILE A 35 -10.80 -4.24 1.29
CA ILE A 35 -10.32 -5.53 1.81
C ILE A 35 -10.39 -5.60 3.33
N SER A 36 -10.34 -6.82 3.87
CA SER A 36 -10.24 -6.99 5.32
C SER A 36 -8.85 -6.57 5.82
N LYS A 37 -8.78 -6.05 7.05
CA LYS A 37 -7.49 -5.81 7.72
C LYS A 37 -6.62 -7.06 7.74
N LYS A 38 -7.23 -8.23 8.00
CA LYS A 38 -6.51 -9.51 8.01
C LYS A 38 -5.78 -9.74 6.68
N THR A 39 -6.45 -9.50 5.56
CA THR A 39 -5.86 -9.60 4.22
C THR A 39 -4.71 -8.60 4.05
N LEU A 40 -4.88 -7.35 4.48
CA LEU A 40 -3.81 -6.35 4.42
C LEU A 40 -2.59 -6.80 5.24
N TYR A 41 -2.81 -7.28 6.47
CA TYR A 41 -1.77 -7.76 7.37
C TYR A 41 -1.10 -9.07 6.92
N GLN A 42 -1.72 -9.84 6.02
CA GLN A 42 -1.05 -11.01 5.41
C GLN A 42 0.06 -10.60 4.44
N TYR A 43 -0.03 -9.40 3.84
CA TYR A 43 0.94 -8.92 2.86
C TYR A 43 1.88 -7.84 3.40
N PHE A 44 1.43 -7.08 4.41
CA PHE A 44 2.17 -5.97 5.02
C PHE A 44 1.99 -6.00 6.53
N SER A 45 3.10 -6.19 7.27
CA SER A 45 3.08 -6.38 8.71
C SER A 45 2.66 -5.11 9.46
N ASP A 46 3.04 -3.95 8.94
CA ASP A 46 2.72 -2.66 9.52
C ASP A 46 2.66 -1.54 8.47
N LYS A 47 2.29 -0.34 8.93
CA LYS A 47 2.19 0.85 8.08
C LYS A 47 3.54 1.24 7.47
N ASN A 48 4.64 1.14 8.22
CA ASN A 48 5.96 1.53 7.71
C ASN A 48 6.41 0.57 6.62
N GLU A 49 6.18 -0.74 6.77
CA GLU A 49 6.46 -1.72 5.73
C GLU A 49 5.67 -1.42 4.45
N LEU A 50 4.36 -1.18 4.59
CA LEU A 50 3.52 -0.81 3.45
C LEU A 50 4.02 0.47 2.76
N VAL A 51 4.33 1.51 3.53
CA VAL A 51 4.85 2.78 2.99
C VAL A 51 6.19 2.56 2.29
N ASN A 52 7.11 1.82 2.89
CA ASN A 52 8.41 1.53 2.28
C ASN A 52 8.25 0.77 0.95
N GLN A 53 7.39 -0.24 0.91
CA GLN A 53 7.11 -0.99 -0.33
C GLN A 53 6.47 -0.09 -1.40
N CYS A 54 5.55 0.80 -1.02
CA CYS A 54 4.93 1.75 -1.94
C CYS A 54 5.94 2.75 -2.50
N VAL A 55 6.87 3.25 -1.67
CA VAL A 55 7.93 4.16 -2.09
C VAL A 55 8.90 3.45 -3.02
N ASP A 56 9.32 2.24 -2.68
CA ASP A 56 10.21 1.41 -3.50
C ASP A 56 9.60 1.16 -4.88
N TYR A 57 8.34 0.75 -4.92
CA TYR A 57 7.58 0.58 -6.16
C TYR A 57 7.55 1.83 -7.04
N TYR A 58 7.35 3.00 -6.43
CA TYR A 58 7.31 4.26 -7.16
C TYR A 58 8.69 4.66 -7.73
N LEU A 59 9.76 4.45 -6.94
CA LEU A 59 11.13 4.73 -7.38
C LEU A 59 11.54 3.85 -8.57
N HIS A 60 11.18 2.57 -8.53
CA HIS A 60 11.43 1.62 -9.62
C HIS A 60 10.62 1.94 -10.88
N THR A 61 9.38 2.41 -10.72
CA THR A 61 8.49 2.74 -11.84
C THR A 61 8.89 4.03 -12.57
N ILE A 62 9.40 5.06 -11.86
CA ILE A 62 9.82 6.32 -12.50
C ILE A 62 11.21 6.22 -13.13
N SER A 63 12.11 5.40 -12.58
CA SER A 63 13.47 5.26 -13.11
C SER A 63 13.58 4.33 -14.33
N SER A 64 12.47 3.85 -14.88
CA SER A 64 12.42 2.94 -16.04
C SER A 64 11.87 3.60 -17.29
#